data_AF-F2EIQ3-F1
#
_entry.id   AF-F2EIQ3-F1
#
_cell.length_a   1.000
_cell.length_b   1.000
_cell.length_c   1.000
_cell.angle_alpha   90.00
_cell.angle_beta   90.00
_cell.angle_gamma   90.00
#
_symmetry.space_group_name_H-M   'P 1'
#
loop_
_entity.id
_entity.type
_entity.pdbx_description
1 polymer ?
#
loop_
_entity_poly.entity_id
_entity_poly.type
_entity_poly.pdbx_seq_one_letter_code
_entity_poly.pdbx_strand_id
1 'polypeptide(L)'
;ASSSFLLLGGCSCYTGLLLKRCIDSSPTIETYPDIGRAAFGIPGRVFVSVVLYLELYACCVEYITLLGDSLSSVFPSAHLAFTGIYLNSHNLFAISMALAILPSVWLRNLSLLSYLSAGGVVATLTVIVCLFWVGIGDGVGFHPSGSALNLTHLPVALGLYGYCFSGHSVFPNIYSSMKERSQFPFVLLFCFIVVTIVYSGVAATGFLMFGESTMSQFTLNMPQQYVPSKIAIWMTIVNPYTKYALTMTPVALSIEEALPKKMRNYVAGMCVRTVLVLSTVVVALSFPYFALVMALLGSVFTMLVALILPCACYLSIKRDSVPLWEVVFCITIIFIGLGCACVGSYTSINQMIGGS
;
A
#
# COMPACT_ATOMS: atom_id res chain seq x y z
N ALA A 1 -0.91 2.66 -21.32
CA ALA A 1 -0.57 3.03 -19.93
C ALA A 1 -1.76 3.69 -19.23
N SER A 2 -2.14 4.92 -19.61
CA SER A 2 -3.21 5.69 -18.94
C SER A 2 -4.58 4.99 -18.92
N SER A 3 -4.98 4.31 -19.99
CA SER A 3 -6.25 3.56 -20.04
C SER A 3 -6.29 2.40 -19.04
N SER A 4 -5.18 1.69 -18.84
CA SER A 4 -5.08 0.58 -17.88
C SER A 4 -5.16 1.09 -16.44
N PHE A 5 -4.54 2.22 -16.14
CA PHE A 5 -4.64 2.88 -14.83
C PHE A 5 -6.08 3.28 -14.50
N LEU A 6 -6.76 3.97 -15.42
CA LEU A 6 -8.17 4.36 -15.24
C LEU A 6 -9.10 3.15 -15.13
N LEU A 7 -8.87 2.10 -15.92
CA LEU A 7 -9.64 0.86 -15.85
C LEU A 7 -9.52 0.22 -14.47
N LEU A 8 -8.29 0.05 -13.96
CA LEU A 8 -8.05 -0.53 -12.64
C LEU A 8 -8.67 0.34 -11.53
N GLY A 9 -8.58 1.66 -11.63
CA GLY A 9 -9.24 2.58 -10.70
C GLY A 9 -10.76 2.46 -10.72
N GLY A 10 -11.37 2.37 -11.90
CA GLY A 10 -12.82 2.16 -12.05
C GLY A 10 -13.29 0.81 -11.49
N CYS A 11 -12.58 -0.27 -11.81
CA CYS A 11 -12.85 -1.60 -11.26
C CYS A 11 -12.71 -1.62 -9.73
N SER A 12 -11.67 -0.97 -9.19
CA SER A 12 -11.41 -0.86 -7.76
C SER A 12 -12.47 -0.03 -7.02
N CYS A 13 -12.94 1.07 -7.62
CA CYS A 13 -14.04 1.86 -7.06
C CYS A 13 -15.35 1.03 -7.01
N TYR A 14 -15.65 0.30 -8.09
CA TYR A 14 -16.86 -0.53 -8.17
C TYR A 14 -16.83 -1.69 -7.15
N THR A 15 -15.71 -2.40 -7.03
CA THR A 15 -15.54 -3.49 -6.06
C THR A 15 -15.59 -3.00 -4.61
N GLY A 16 -15.19 -1.76 -4.33
CA GLY A 16 -15.43 -1.13 -3.02
C GLY A 16 -16.93 -0.98 -2.72
N LEU A 17 -17.77 -0.68 -3.72
CA LEU A 17 -19.23 -0.69 -3.58
C LEU A 17 -19.79 -2.11 -3.39
N LEU A 18 -19.18 -3.13 -3.99
CA LEU A 18 -19.56 -4.52 -3.75
C LEU A 18 -19.33 -4.93 -2.30
N LEU A 19 -18.21 -4.52 -1.69
CA LEU A 19 -17.95 -4.78 -0.27
C LEU A 19 -19.04 -4.18 0.63
N LYS A 20 -19.45 -2.93 0.37
CA LYS A 20 -20.61 -2.32 1.05
C LYS A 20 -21.86 -3.19 0.92
N ARG A 21 -22.19 -3.62 -0.31
CA ARG A 21 -23.39 -4.46 -0.56
C ARG A 21 -23.32 -5.83 0.12
N CYS A 22 -22.11 -6.38 0.28
CA CYS A 22 -21.90 -7.61 1.04
C CYS A 22 -22.16 -7.38 2.54
N ILE A 23 -21.66 -6.29 3.11
CA ILE A 23 -21.91 -5.91 4.51
C ILE A 23 -23.41 -5.69 4.75
N ASP A 24 -24.07 -4.92 3.88
CA ASP A 24 -25.51 -4.65 3.98
C ASP A 24 -26.40 -5.89 3.80
N SER A 25 -25.83 -7.03 3.40
CA SER A 25 -26.59 -8.27 3.23
C SER A 25 -26.99 -8.93 4.54
N SER A 26 -26.28 -8.66 5.64
CA SER A 26 -26.55 -9.25 6.95
C SER A 26 -25.94 -8.42 8.08
N PRO A 27 -26.66 -8.22 9.21
CA PRO A 27 -26.13 -7.49 10.36
C PRO A 27 -24.93 -8.16 11.03
N THR A 28 -24.64 -9.42 10.69
CA THR A 28 -23.51 -10.19 11.25
C THR A 28 -22.20 -10.00 10.50
N ILE A 29 -22.21 -9.27 9.38
CA ILE A 29 -21.03 -9.01 8.55
C ILE A 29 -20.56 -7.60 8.85
N GLU A 30 -19.42 -7.45 9.51
CA GLU A 30 -18.87 -6.12 9.85
C GLU A 30 -17.49 -5.87 9.24
N THR A 31 -16.72 -6.94 9.06
CA THR A 31 -15.34 -6.91 8.57
C THR A 31 -15.18 -7.68 7.26
N TYR A 32 -14.08 -7.46 6.56
CA TYR A 32 -13.79 -8.20 5.34
C TYR A 32 -13.67 -9.72 5.58
N PRO A 33 -12.99 -10.23 6.63
CA PRO A 33 -13.05 -11.65 6.96
C PRO A 33 -14.47 -12.20 7.18
N ASP A 34 -15.41 -11.40 7.71
CA ASP A 34 -16.80 -11.83 7.85
C ASP A 34 -17.50 -11.99 6.50
N ILE A 35 -17.18 -11.15 5.51
CA ILE A 35 -17.63 -11.32 4.12
C ILE A 35 -17.13 -12.66 3.57
N GLY A 36 -15.84 -12.97 3.77
CA GLY A 36 -15.27 -14.27 3.38
C GLY A 36 -15.96 -15.45 4.07
N ARG A 37 -16.32 -15.29 5.34
CA ARG A 37 -17.09 -16.29 6.10
C ARG A 37 -18.48 -16.51 5.53
N ALA A 38 -19.19 -15.42 5.21
CA ALA A 38 -20.54 -15.48 4.64
C ALA A 38 -20.53 -16.13 3.25
N ALA A 39 -19.50 -15.87 2.45
CA ALA A 39 -19.39 -16.39 1.09
C ALA A 39 -18.95 -17.87 1.03
N PHE A 40 -17.97 -18.28 1.84
CA PHE A 40 -17.31 -19.59 1.70
C PHE A 40 -17.06 -20.31 3.04
N GLY A 41 -17.76 -19.91 4.10
CA GLY A 41 -17.62 -20.52 5.43
C GLY A 41 -16.28 -20.24 6.10
N ILE A 42 -15.90 -21.09 7.06
CA ILE A 42 -14.65 -20.92 7.84
C ILE A 42 -13.40 -20.87 6.95
N PRO A 43 -13.24 -21.72 5.92
CA PRO A 43 -12.08 -21.63 5.02
C PRO A 43 -11.99 -20.26 4.33
N GLY A 44 -13.12 -19.71 3.88
CA GLY A 44 -13.19 -18.37 3.29
C GLY A 44 -12.73 -17.27 4.24
N ARG A 45 -13.17 -17.33 5.50
CA ARG A 45 -12.72 -16.39 6.55
C ARG A 45 -11.20 -16.41 6.69
N VAL A 46 -10.64 -17.61 6.85
CA VAL A 46 -9.19 -17.79 7.06
C VAL A 46 -8.41 -17.31 5.85
N PHE A 47 -8.82 -17.68 4.64
CA PHE A 47 -8.16 -17.24 3.41
C PHE A 47 -8.16 -15.72 3.28
N VAL A 48 -9.32 -15.07 3.40
CA VAL A 48 -9.45 -13.60 3.31
C VAL A 48 -8.60 -12.92 4.40
N SER A 49 -8.64 -13.40 5.65
CA SER A 49 -7.80 -12.89 6.73
C SER A 49 -6.31 -12.98 6.40
N VAL A 50 -5.82 -14.13 5.94
CA VAL A 50 -4.40 -14.32 5.62
C VAL A 50 -3.95 -13.37 4.53
N VAL A 51 -4.69 -13.27 3.43
CA VAL A 51 -4.34 -12.39 2.30
C VAL A 51 -4.32 -10.92 2.75
N LEU A 52 -5.32 -10.48 3.51
CA LEU A 52 -5.40 -9.11 4.04
C LEU A 52 -4.24 -8.75 4.97
N TYR A 53 -3.93 -9.64 5.92
CA TYR A 53 -2.86 -9.36 6.88
C TYR A 53 -1.49 -9.45 6.24
N LEU A 54 -1.30 -10.31 5.24
CA LEU A 54 -0.09 -10.32 4.42
C LEU A 54 0.07 -9.05 3.59
N GLU A 55 -1.02 -8.50 3.01
CA GLU A 55 -0.98 -7.21 2.32
C GLU A 55 -0.50 -6.09 3.26
N LEU A 56 -1.13 -5.95 4.42
CA LEU A 56 -0.79 -4.92 5.41
C LEU A 56 0.63 -5.10 5.97
N TYR A 57 1.06 -6.35 6.19
CA TYR A 57 2.42 -6.68 6.59
C TYR A 57 3.44 -6.27 5.52
N ALA A 58 3.15 -6.57 4.26
CA ALA A 58 4.02 -6.21 3.14
C ALA A 58 4.07 -4.68 2.91
N CYS A 59 2.98 -3.94 3.13
CA CYS A 59 3.02 -2.47 3.18
C CYS A 59 3.98 -1.96 4.26
N CYS A 60 4.06 -2.64 5.41
CA CYS A 60 4.99 -2.28 6.47
C CYS A 60 6.45 -2.57 6.08
N VAL A 61 6.73 -3.66 5.35
CA VAL A 61 8.06 -3.92 4.77
C VAL A 61 8.46 -2.79 3.85
N GLU A 62 7.57 -2.39 2.94
CA GLU A 62 7.79 -1.27 2.02
C GLU A 62 8.11 0.04 2.74
N TYR A 63 7.41 0.34 3.84
CA TYR A 63 7.71 1.51 4.67
C TYR A 63 9.13 1.50 5.23
N ILE A 64 9.66 0.35 5.65
CA ILE A 64 11.05 0.25 6.13
C ILE A 64 12.04 0.48 4.99
N THR A 65 11.80 -0.11 3.81
CA THR A 65 12.64 0.11 2.61
C THR A 65 12.64 1.59 2.20
N LEU A 66 11.46 2.22 2.17
CA LEU A 66 11.31 3.65 1.86
C LEU A 66 12.11 4.56 2.80
N LEU A 67 12.10 4.24 4.10
CA LEU A 67 12.89 4.97 5.11
C LEU A 67 14.39 4.76 4.93
N GLY A 68 14.82 3.52 4.68
CA GLY A 68 16.21 3.19 4.39
C GLY A 68 16.75 3.96 3.18
N ASP A 69 16.03 3.92 2.06
CA ASP A 69 16.39 4.63 0.83
C ASP A 69 16.43 6.15 1.04
N SER A 70 15.40 6.71 1.67
CA SER A 70 15.28 8.16 1.87
C SER A 70 16.39 8.71 2.77
N LEU A 71 16.67 8.09 3.93
CA LEU A 71 17.77 8.55 4.80
C LEU A 71 19.15 8.28 4.20
N SER A 72 19.32 7.15 3.51
CA SER A 72 20.57 6.86 2.79
C SER A 72 20.86 7.92 1.72
N SER A 73 19.84 8.49 1.09
CA SER A 73 20.02 9.59 0.13
C SER A 73 20.53 10.88 0.76
N VAL A 74 20.15 11.14 2.03
CA VAL A 74 20.58 12.33 2.78
C VAL A 74 21.97 12.14 3.39
N PHE A 75 22.27 10.94 3.87
CA PHE A 75 23.53 10.60 4.54
C PHE A 75 24.22 9.39 3.89
N PRO A 76 24.67 9.49 2.64
CA PRO A 76 25.20 8.34 1.88
C PRO A 76 26.50 7.78 2.47
N SER A 77 27.28 8.61 3.17
CA SER A 77 28.52 8.20 3.82
C SER A 77 28.33 7.55 5.19
N ALA A 78 27.10 7.49 5.71
CA ALA A 78 26.82 6.86 6.99
C ALA A 78 27.02 5.34 6.88
N HIS A 79 27.85 4.80 7.76
CA HIS A 79 28.09 3.37 7.85
C HIS A 79 28.40 3.01 9.30
N LEU A 80 28.13 1.77 9.68
CA LEU A 80 28.50 1.24 10.98
C LEU A 80 29.32 -0.03 10.78
N ALA A 81 30.56 0.00 11.23
CA ALA A 81 31.44 -1.15 11.29
C ALA A 81 31.70 -1.48 12.76
N PHE A 82 31.08 -2.53 13.28
CA PHE A 82 31.25 -2.95 14.67
C PHE A 82 31.31 -4.48 14.75
N THR A 83 32.36 -5.00 15.40
CA THR A 83 32.53 -6.44 15.69
C THR A 83 32.24 -7.39 14.51
N GLY A 84 32.80 -7.11 13.33
CA GLY A 84 32.65 -7.94 12.13
C GLY A 84 31.33 -7.76 11.36
N ILE A 85 30.42 -6.90 11.82
CA ILE A 85 29.21 -6.50 11.10
C ILE A 85 29.48 -5.17 10.39
N TYR A 86 29.29 -5.15 9.07
CA TYR A 86 29.35 -3.94 8.25
C TYR A 86 27.95 -3.60 7.75
N LEU A 87 27.39 -2.50 8.25
CA LEU A 87 26.11 -1.95 7.79
C LEU A 87 26.38 -0.76 6.88
N ASN A 88 25.94 -0.89 5.62
CA ASN A 88 25.85 0.25 4.71
C ASN A 88 24.76 1.24 5.19
N SER A 89 24.71 2.43 4.57
CA SER A 89 23.77 3.50 4.92
C SER A 89 22.32 3.04 4.91
N HIS A 90 21.88 2.34 3.85
CA HIS A 90 20.51 1.83 3.73
C HIS A 90 20.14 0.90 4.90
N ASN A 91 20.97 -0.11 5.17
CA ASN A 91 20.69 -1.11 6.21
C ASN A 91 20.74 -0.49 7.61
N LEU A 92 21.70 0.41 7.84
CA LEU A 92 21.81 1.18 9.08
C LEU A 92 20.53 1.97 9.35
N PHE A 93 20.05 2.73 8.36
CA PHE A 93 18.86 3.56 8.52
C PHE A 93 17.55 2.77 8.57
N ALA A 94 17.43 1.69 7.79
CA ALA A 94 16.28 0.79 7.88
C ALA A 94 16.13 0.23 9.30
N ILE A 95 17.24 -0.24 9.91
CA ILE A 95 17.24 -0.76 11.29
C ILE A 95 16.97 0.36 12.29
N SER A 96 17.66 1.51 12.19
CA SER A 96 17.50 2.60 13.16
C SER A 96 16.08 3.18 13.15
N MET A 97 15.48 3.33 11.97
CA MET A 97 14.12 3.86 11.84
C MET A 97 13.07 2.86 12.31
N ALA A 98 13.26 1.56 12.08
CA ALA A 98 12.37 0.55 12.66
C ALA A 98 12.38 0.58 14.19
N LEU A 99 13.55 0.76 14.81
CA LEU A 99 13.66 0.94 16.26
C LEU A 99 12.99 2.24 16.73
N ALA A 100 13.12 3.32 15.97
CA ALA A 100 12.45 4.59 16.28
C ALA A 100 10.93 4.49 16.16
N ILE A 101 10.41 3.70 15.21
CA ILE A 101 8.97 3.46 15.02
C ILE A 101 8.38 2.58 16.14
N LEU A 102 9.17 1.68 16.72
CA LEU A 102 8.69 0.66 17.65
C LEU A 102 7.79 1.18 18.80
N PRO A 103 8.11 2.30 19.49
CA PRO A 103 7.24 2.86 20.52
C PRO A 103 5.85 3.24 20.00
N SER A 104 5.75 3.71 18.75
CA SER A 104 4.46 4.05 18.13
C SER A 104 3.60 2.81 17.90
N VAL A 105 4.21 1.66 17.61
CA VAL A 105 3.50 0.39 17.39
C VAL A 105 2.93 -0.15 18.70
N TRP A 106 3.54 0.13 19.85
CA TRP A 106 3.01 -0.27 21.15
C TRP A 106 1.77 0.55 21.58
N LEU A 107 1.47 1.66 20.90
CA LEU A 107 0.26 2.43 21.13
C LEU A 107 -0.96 1.60 20.71
N ARG A 108 -1.87 1.37 21.67
CA ARG A 108 -3.16 0.69 21.43
C ARG A 108 -4.32 1.65 21.19
N ASN A 109 -4.11 2.95 21.40
CA ASN A 109 -5.16 3.95 21.24
C ASN A 109 -5.29 4.34 19.75
N LEU A 110 -6.34 3.82 19.10
CA LEU A 110 -6.63 4.09 17.68
C LEU A 110 -6.87 5.57 17.40
N SER A 111 -7.39 6.35 18.35
CA SER A 111 -7.57 7.80 18.18
C SER A 111 -6.22 8.52 18.08
N LEU A 112 -5.26 8.16 18.94
CA LEU A 112 -3.90 8.71 18.87
C LEU A 112 -3.20 8.32 17.55
N LEU A 113 -3.34 7.06 17.13
CA LEU A 113 -2.83 6.59 15.84
C LEU A 113 -3.49 7.32 14.66
N SER A 114 -4.79 7.64 14.75
CA SER A 114 -5.50 8.42 13.74
C SER A 114 -4.97 9.86 13.64
N TYR A 115 -4.69 10.52 14.77
CA TYR A 115 -4.09 11.86 14.77
C TYR A 115 -2.67 11.84 14.20
N LEU A 116 -1.86 10.84 14.54
CA LEU A 116 -0.55 10.64 13.93
C LEU A 116 -0.66 10.46 12.41
N SER A 117 -1.59 9.62 11.95
CA SER A 117 -1.83 9.40 10.52
C SER A 117 -2.32 10.65 9.79
N ALA A 118 -3.03 11.58 10.46
CA ALA A 118 -3.40 12.86 9.87
C ALA A 118 -2.16 13.70 9.52
N GLY A 119 -1.11 13.65 10.37
CA GLY A 119 0.20 14.23 10.06
C GLY A 119 0.81 13.63 8.79
N GLY A 120 0.65 12.31 8.58
CA GLY A 120 1.08 11.65 7.35
C GLY A 120 0.37 12.13 6.09
N VAL A 121 -0.90 12.55 6.18
CA VAL A 121 -1.63 13.16 5.06
C VAL A 121 -1.00 14.51 4.72
N VAL A 122 -0.72 15.35 5.72
CA VAL A 122 -0.02 16.63 5.51
C VAL A 122 1.34 16.40 4.88
N ALA A 123 2.11 15.42 5.36
CA ALA A 123 3.39 15.05 4.76
C ALA A 123 3.28 14.65 3.30
N THR A 124 2.28 13.83 2.96
CA THR A 124 2.01 13.42 1.57
C THR A 124 1.70 14.64 0.69
N LEU A 125 0.83 15.55 1.16
CA LEU A 125 0.49 16.77 0.43
C LEU A 125 1.70 17.70 0.26
N THR A 126 2.53 17.85 1.27
CA THR A 126 3.76 18.64 1.20
C THR A 126 4.72 18.08 0.16
N VAL A 127 4.94 16.75 0.14
CA VAL A 127 5.77 16.09 -0.88
C VAL A 127 5.28 16.39 -2.30
N ILE A 128 3.96 16.33 -2.51
CA ILE A 128 3.34 16.62 -3.81
C ILE A 128 3.55 18.09 -4.20
N VAL A 129 3.30 19.03 -3.28
CA VAL A 129 3.50 20.47 -3.53
C VAL A 129 4.97 20.77 -3.84
N CYS A 130 5.91 20.16 -3.12
CA CYS A 130 7.33 20.31 -3.39
C CYS A 130 7.72 19.79 -4.78
N LEU A 131 7.13 18.68 -5.24
CA LEU A 131 7.34 18.19 -6.62
C LEU A 131 6.91 19.22 -7.66
N PHE A 132 5.70 19.75 -7.54
CA PHE A 132 5.21 20.78 -8.46
C PHE A 132 6.05 22.05 -8.40
N TRP A 133 6.48 22.46 -7.20
CA TRP A 133 7.36 23.61 -7.02
C TRP A 133 8.69 23.41 -7.75
N VAL A 134 9.40 22.30 -7.52
CA VAL A 134 10.68 22.03 -8.18
C VAL A 134 10.53 21.94 -9.70
N GLY A 135 9.43 21.32 -10.17
CA GLY A 135 9.14 21.20 -11.60
C GLY A 135 8.89 22.53 -12.30
N ILE A 136 8.17 23.45 -11.66
CA ILE A 136 7.76 24.73 -12.26
C ILE A 136 8.76 25.87 -11.99
N GLY A 137 9.26 25.98 -10.76
CA GLY A 137 9.87 27.22 -10.24
C GLY A 137 11.39 27.24 -10.11
N ASP A 138 12.06 26.09 -10.00
CA ASP A 138 13.45 26.05 -9.52
C ASP A 138 14.47 25.37 -10.46
N GLY A 139 14.09 25.00 -11.68
CA GLY A 139 15.09 24.77 -12.74
C GLY A 139 15.50 23.33 -13.05
N VAL A 140 14.80 22.32 -12.52
CA VAL A 140 14.73 21.04 -13.27
C VAL A 140 14.02 21.35 -14.57
N GLY A 141 12.79 21.85 -14.52
CA GLY A 141 12.00 22.12 -15.72
C GLY A 141 11.43 20.85 -16.34
N PHE A 142 10.68 21.02 -17.42
CA PHE A 142 10.01 19.92 -18.12
C PHE A 142 10.74 19.61 -19.42
N HIS A 143 11.27 18.39 -19.51
CA HIS A 143 12.02 17.88 -20.65
C HIS A 143 11.39 16.55 -21.03
N PRO A 144 10.38 16.57 -21.92
CA PRO A 144 9.77 15.34 -22.42
C PRO A 144 10.86 14.49 -23.07
N SER A 145 11.20 13.37 -22.43
CA SER A 145 12.20 12.43 -22.91
C SER A 145 11.76 10.99 -22.62
N GLY A 146 12.19 10.05 -23.47
CA GLY A 146 11.80 8.65 -23.40
C GLY A 146 10.48 8.31 -24.11
N SER A 147 10.16 7.02 -24.17
CA SER A 147 8.89 6.55 -24.73
C SER A 147 7.77 6.60 -23.69
N ALA A 148 6.68 7.31 -24.01
CA ALA A 148 5.47 7.34 -23.18
C ALA A 148 4.78 5.96 -23.04
N LEU A 149 5.10 5.01 -23.92
CA LEU A 149 4.59 3.64 -23.86
C LEU A 149 5.73 2.64 -24.07
N ASN A 150 6.10 1.95 -23.00
CA ASN A 150 7.02 0.82 -23.06
C ASN A 150 6.28 -0.46 -22.66
N LEU A 151 6.00 -1.32 -23.66
CA LEU A 151 5.27 -2.57 -23.45
C LEU A 151 6.07 -3.58 -22.62
N THR A 152 7.40 -3.48 -22.59
CA THR A 152 8.28 -4.37 -21.82
C THR A 152 8.10 -4.16 -20.31
N HIS A 153 7.89 -2.92 -19.87
CA HIS A 153 7.69 -2.59 -18.45
C HIS A 153 6.21 -2.54 -18.03
N LEU A 154 5.30 -2.73 -18.99
CA LEU A 154 3.86 -2.71 -18.72
C LEU A 154 3.42 -3.72 -17.64
N PRO A 155 3.94 -4.97 -17.58
CA PRO A 155 3.64 -5.91 -16.49
C PRO A 155 3.89 -5.37 -15.08
N VAL A 156 5.06 -4.77 -14.86
CA VAL A 156 5.43 -4.17 -13.55
C VAL A 156 4.55 -2.96 -13.27
N ALA A 157 4.29 -2.13 -14.29
CA ALA A 157 3.41 -0.98 -14.18
C ALA A 157 1.97 -1.37 -13.78
N LEU A 158 1.43 -2.49 -14.30
CA LEU A 158 0.10 -2.98 -13.89
C LEU A 158 0.04 -3.33 -12.41
N GLY A 159 1.11 -3.90 -11.85
CA GLY A 159 1.24 -4.11 -10.41
C GLY A 159 1.22 -2.80 -9.64
N LEU A 160 2.04 -1.82 -10.05
CA LEU A 160 2.07 -0.49 -9.44
C LEU A 160 0.72 0.24 -9.53
N TYR A 161 0.04 0.16 -10.67
CA TYR A 161 -1.31 0.72 -10.86
C TYR A 161 -2.34 0.07 -9.93
N GLY A 162 -2.26 -1.25 -9.77
CA GLY A 162 -3.07 -1.97 -8.80
C GLY A 162 -2.85 -1.42 -7.39
N TYR A 163 -1.58 -1.32 -6.98
CA TYR A 163 -1.22 -0.82 -5.66
C TYR A 163 -1.74 0.60 -5.38
N CYS A 164 -1.70 1.50 -6.37
CA CYS A 164 -2.27 2.85 -6.25
C CYS A 164 -3.74 2.85 -5.79
N PHE A 165 -4.52 1.86 -6.20
CA PHE A 165 -5.94 1.77 -5.88
C PHE A 165 -6.25 0.75 -4.78
N SER A 166 -5.25 0.34 -3.99
CA SER A 166 -5.46 -0.44 -2.78
C SER A 166 -6.21 0.36 -1.71
N GLY A 167 -6.84 -0.34 -0.76
CA GLY A 167 -7.63 0.25 0.32
C GLY A 167 -8.80 -0.63 0.76
N HIS A 168 -9.18 -1.62 -0.05
CA HIS A 168 -10.28 -2.55 0.22
C HIS A 168 -10.13 -3.29 1.55
N SER A 169 -8.90 -3.50 2.02
CA SER A 169 -8.61 -4.10 3.31
C SER A 169 -9.19 -3.33 4.51
N VAL A 170 -9.35 -2.01 4.37
CA VAL A 170 -9.88 -1.13 5.43
C VAL A 170 -11.28 -0.60 5.14
N PHE A 171 -11.77 -0.69 3.89
CA PHE A 171 -13.09 -0.15 3.51
C PHE A 171 -14.25 -0.69 4.37
N PRO A 172 -14.36 -2.00 4.67
CA PRO A 172 -15.40 -2.50 5.58
C PRO A 172 -15.36 -1.86 6.96
N ASN A 173 -14.17 -1.69 7.55
CA ASN A 173 -14.02 -1.08 8.87
C ASN A 173 -14.40 0.40 8.84
N ILE A 174 -13.97 1.13 7.80
CA ILE A 174 -14.35 2.53 7.58
C ILE A 174 -15.87 2.63 7.48
N TYR A 175 -16.48 1.86 6.59
CA TYR A 175 -17.92 1.82 6.39
C TYR A 175 -18.69 1.55 7.69
N SER A 176 -18.31 0.50 8.42
CA SER A 176 -18.96 0.11 9.67
C SER A 176 -18.83 1.20 10.76
N SER A 177 -17.74 1.98 10.75
CA SER A 177 -17.48 3.08 11.69
C SER A 177 -18.10 4.43 11.29
N MET A 178 -18.61 4.59 10.07
CA MET A 178 -19.23 5.84 9.63
C MET A 178 -20.52 6.10 10.41
N LYS A 179 -20.63 7.32 10.96
CA LYS A 179 -21.88 7.81 11.60
C LYS A 179 -23.06 7.75 10.63
N GLU A 180 -22.83 8.17 9.39
CA GLU A 180 -23.83 8.18 8.32
C GLU A 180 -23.37 7.26 7.17
N ARG A 181 -23.73 5.98 7.27
CA ARG A 181 -23.31 4.94 6.30
C ARG A 181 -23.84 5.18 4.89
N SER A 182 -24.95 5.91 4.74
CA SER A 182 -25.53 6.24 3.44
C SER A 182 -24.60 7.08 2.55
N GLN A 183 -23.65 7.81 3.15
CA GLN A 183 -22.67 8.64 2.43
C GLN A 183 -21.49 7.86 1.84
N PHE A 184 -21.28 6.61 2.25
CA PHE A 184 -20.10 5.84 1.84
C PHE A 184 -19.89 5.77 0.31
N PRO A 185 -20.91 5.53 -0.55
CA PRO A 185 -20.71 5.52 -1.99
C PRO A 185 -20.18 6.84 -2.55
N PHE A 186 -20.68 7.97 -2.03
CA PHE A 186 -20.24 9.29 -2.45
C PHE A 186 -18.79 9.55 -2.01
N VAL A 187 -18.48 9.26 -0.74
CA VAL A 187 -17.11 9.40 -0.21
C VAL A 187 -16.13 8.53 -0.98
N LEU A 188 -16.49 7.27 -1.26
CA LEU A 188 -15.67 6.34 -2.03
C LEU A 188 -15.37 6.90 -3.42
N LEU A 189 -16.41 7.29 -4.18
CA LEU A 189 -16.25 7.83 -5.53
C LEU A 189 -15.39 9.11 -5.51
N PHE A 190 -15.65 10.02 -4.57
CA PHE A 190 -14.88 11.25 -4.41
C PHE A 190 -13.40 10.95 -4.15
N CYS A 191 -13.09 10.05 -3.22
CA CYS A 191 -11.71 9.64 -2.93
C CYS A 191 -11.02 9.03 -4.16
N PHE A 192 -11.69 8.16 -4.91
CA PHE A 192 -11.13 7.56 -6.12
C PHE A 192 -10.86 8.58 -7.23
N ILE A 193 -11.74 9.58 -7.41
CA ILE A 193 -11.51 10.68 -8.36
C ILE A 193 -10.29 11.50 -7.93
N VAL A 194 -10.25 11.93 -6.67
CA VAL A 194 -9.14 12.74 -6.14
C VAL A 194 -7.81 11.99 -6.27
N VAL A 195 -7.76 10.72 -5.85
CA VAL A 195 -6.51 9.95 -5.90
C VAL A 195 -6.05 9.71 -7.34
N THR A 196 -6.98 9.47 -8.26
CA THR A 196 -6.68 9.31 -9.70
C THR A 196 -6.05 10.57 -10.27
N ILE A 197 -6.61 11.75 -9.97
CA ILE A 197 -6.09 13.04 -10.42
C ILE A 197 -4.70 13.29 -9.83
N VAL A 198 -4.54 13.08 -8.53
CA VAL A 198 -3.27 13.30 -7.82
C VAL A 198 -2.18 12.39 -8.36
N TYR A 199 -2.42 11.08 -8.47
CA TYR A 199 -1.43 10.14 -9.00
C TYR A 199 -1.09 10.43 -10.46
N SER A 200 -2.08 10.75 -11.30
CA SER A 200 -1.82 11.11 -12.69
C SER A 200 -0.98 12.39 -12.79
N GLY A 201 -1.25 13.39 -11.95
CA GLY A 201 -0.48 14.63 -11.88
C GLY A 201 0.96 14.40 -11.43
N VAL A 202 1.16 13.67 -10.33
CA VAL A 202 2.50 13.32 -9.83
C VAL A 202 3.28 12.50 -10.86
N ALA A 203 2.65 11.49 -11.47
CA ALA A 203 3.28 10.65 -12.49
C ALA A 203 3.66 11.46 -13.74
N ALA A 204 2.76 12.33 -14.23
CA ALA A 204 3.05 13.19 -15.37
C ALA A 204 4.18 14.17 -15.07
N THR A 205 4.14 14.87 -13.93
CA THR A 205 5.19 15.81 -13.52
C THR A 205 6.52 15.10 -13.31
N GLY A 206 6.56 13.98 -12.59
CA GLY A 206 7.78 13.21 -12.39
C GLY A 206 8.38 12.71 -13.69
N PHE A 207 7.57 12.17 -14.60
CA PHE A 207 8.04 11.71 -15.91
C PHE A 207 8.55 12.87 -16.79
N LEU A 208 7.86 14.01 -16.80
CA LEU A 208 8.31 15.18 -17.56
C LEU A 208 9.57 15.82 -16.99
N MET A 209 9.85 15.65 -15.70
CA MET A 209 11.06 16.16 -15.06
C MET A 209 12.26 15.22 -15.25
N PHE A 210 12.07 13.91 -15.09
CA PHE A 210 13.16 12.95 -14.96
C PHE A 210 13.22 11.89 -16.08
N GLY A 211 12.17 11.76 -16.90
CA GLY A 211 12.10 10.81 -18.02
C GLY A 211 12.44 9.37 -17.61
N GLU A 212 13.22 8.69 -18.44
CA GLU A 212 13.69 7.31 -18.18
C GLU A 212 14.69 7.21 -17.01
N SER A 213 15.22 8.34 -16.53
CA SER A 213 16.10 8.37 -15.34
C SER A 213 15.34 8.38 -14.02
N THR A 214 14.01 8.30 -14.05
CA THR A 214 13.18 8.24 -12.83
C THR A 214 13.56 7.01 -11.99
N MET A 215 13.97 7.25 -10.75
CA MET A 215 14.27 6.21 -9.77
C MET A 215 12.97 5.60 -9.21
N SER A 216 13.11 4.56 -8.38
CA SER A 216 11.99 3.91 -7.68
C SER A 216 11.14 4.89 -6.86
N GLN A 217 11.74 6.00 -6.42
CA GLN A 217 11.10 7.11 -5.73
C GLN A 217 11.55 8.42 -6.39
N PHE A 218 10.62 9.24 -6.85
CA PHE A 218 10.96 10.51 -7.51
C PHE A 218 11.73 11.47 -6.60
N THR A 219 11.58 11.36 -5.27
CA THR A 219 12.33 12.18 -4.31
C THR A 219 13.82 11.90 -4.33
N LEU A 220 14.25 10.71 -4.75
CA LEU A 220 15.67 10.39 -4.95
C LEU A 220 16.25 11.07 -6.19
N ASN A 221 15.41 11.46 -7.16
CA ASN A 221 15.81 12.26 -8.31
C ASN A 221 15.86 13.77 -8.01
N MET A 222 15.26 14.21 -6.90
CA MET A 222 15.14 15.64 -6.61
C MET A 222 16.51 16.27 -6.30
N PRO A 223 16.85 17.41 -6.93
CA PRO A 223 18.16 18.03 -6.73
C PRO A 223 18.27 18.62 -5.32
N GLN A 224 19.31 18.22 -4.57
CA GLN A 224 19.47 18.58 -3.16
C GLN A 224 19.80 20.05 -2.92
N GLN A 225 20.15 20.82 -3.96
CA GLN A 225 20.42 22.25 -3.82
C GLN A 225 19.15 23.06 -3.50
N TYR A 226 17.96 22.55 -3.85
CA TYR A 226 16.71 23.28 -3.66
C TYR A 226 16.07 22.99 -2.30
N VAL A 227 15.53 24.04 -1.67
CA VAL A 227 14.82 23.91 -0.39
C VAL A 227 13.59 23.00 -0.51
N PRO A 228 12.72 23.11 -1.54
CA PRO A 228 11.58 22.20 -1.69
C PRO A 228 12.00 20.72 -1.80
N SER A 229 13.13 20.40 -2.44
CA SER A 229 13.66 19.03 -2.50
C SER A 229 14.01 18.47 -1.13
N LYS A 230 14.69 19.28 -0.29
CA LYS A 230 15.04 18.88 1.08
C LYS A 230 13.79 18.66 1.92
N ILE A 231 12.80 19.54 1.80
CA ILE A 231 11.51 19.38 2.48
C ILE A 231 10.83 18.09 2.01
N ALA A 232 10.77 17.83 0.70
CA ALA A 232 10.16 16.63 0.16
C ALA A 232 10.78 15.36 0.74
N ILE A 233 12.11 15.24 0.79
CA ILE A 233 12.78 14.05 1.35
C ILE A 233 12.46 13.86 2.83
N TRP A 234 12.52 14.92 3.64
CA TRP A 234 12.17 14.81 5.06
C TRP A 234 10.70 14.44 5.27
N MET A 235 9.78 14.95 4.45
CA MET A 235 8.37 14.57 4.53
C MET A 235 8.12 13.14 4.03
N THR A 236 8.90 12.65 3.06
CA THR A 236 8.92 11.22 2.67
C THR A 236 9.39 10.33 3.81
N ILE A 237 10.29 10.80 4.69
CA ILE A 237 10.69 10.07 5.90
C ILE A 237 9.59 10.10 6.97
N VAL A 238 8.96 11.26 7.19
CA VAL A 238 7.88 11.40 8.18
C VAL A 238 6.66 10.56 7.82
N ASN A 239 6.34 10.42 6.54
CA ASN A 239 5.11 9.78 6.09
C ASN A 239 4.97 8.30 6.53
N PRO A 240 5.91 7.39 6.23
CA PRO A 240 5.88 6.00 6.71
C PRO A 240 5.90 5.92 8.24
N TYR A 241 6.67 6.79 8.90
CA TYR A 241 6.77 6.84 10.36
C TYR A 241 5.39 7.05 11.01
N THR A 242 4.55 7.92 10.42
CA THR A 242 3.20 8.21 10.92
C THR A 242 2.15 7.15 10.57
N LYS A 243 2.39 6.34 9.53
CA LYS A 243 1.43 5.33 9.03
C LYS A 243 1.71 3.93 9.54
N TYR A 244 2.98 3.60 9.81
CA TYR A 244 3.42 2.25 10.13
C TYR A 244 2.61 1.59 11.25
N ALA A 245 2.47 2.27 12.39
CA ALA A 245 1.75 1.72 13.53
C ALA A 245 0.26 1.48 13.23
N LEU A 246 -0.37 2.36 12.45
CA LEU A 246 -1.76 2.21 12.04
C LEU A 246 -1.92 1.00 11.10
N THR A 247 -1.05 0.87 10.11
CA THR A 247 -1.05 -0.25 9.14
C THR A 247 -0.75 -1.60 9.80
N MET A 248 0.17 -1.64 10.78
CA MET A 248 0.54 -2.87 11.49
C MET A 248 -0.52 -3.32 12.51
N THR A 249 -1.37 -2.40 12.99
CA THR A 249 -2.30 -2.69 14.09
C THR A 249 -3.28 -3.83 13.79
N PRO A 250 -3.95 -3.92 12.63
CA PRO A 250 -4.84 -5.05 12.33
C PRO A 250 -4.12 -6.41 12.29
N VAL A 251 -2.87 -6.43 11.82
CA VAL A 251 -2.02 -7.65 11.80
C VAL A 251 -1.66 -8.08 13.21
N ALA A 252 -1.26 -7.12 14.05
CA ALA A 252 -0.96 -7.40 15.45
C ALA A 252 -2.19 -7.89 16.21
N LEU A 253 -3.34 -7.22 16.04
CA LEU A 253 -4.57 -7.59 16.73
C LEU A 253 -5.05 -9.00 16.34
N SER A 254 -4.96 -9.38 15.07
CA SER A 254 -5.39 -10.71 14.63
C SER A 254 -4.53 -11.82 15.25
N ILE A 255 -3.23 -11.59 15.40
CA ILE A 255 -2.32 -12.53 16.08
C ILE A 255 -2.58 -12.52 17.60
N GLU A 256 -2.76 -11.35 18.20
CA GLU A 256 -3.07 -11.19 19.64
C GLU A 256 -4.40 -11.90 20.02
N GLU A 257 -5.40 -11.88 19.14
CA GLU A 257 -6.68 -12.56 19.32
C GLU A 257 -6.59 -14.08 19.13
N ALA A 258 -5.65 -14.55 18.31
CA ALA A 258 -5.37 -15.98 18.13
C ALA A 258 -4.64 -16.60 19.33
N LEU A 259 -4.03 -15.78 20.20
CA LEU A 259 -3.38 -16.27 21.42
C LEU A 259 -4.38 -16.88 22.41
N PRO A 260 -3.96 -17.88 23.20
CA PRO A 260 -4.78 -18.40 24.29
C PRO A 260 -5.21 -17.29 25.24
N LYS A 261 -6.46 -17.28 25.68
CA LYS A 261 -7.02 -16.23 26.58
C LYS A 261 -6.15 -15.94 27.80
N LYS A 262 -5.47 -16.95 28.35
CA LYS A 262 -4.56 -16.84 29.50
C LYS A 262 -3.28 -16.04 29.21
N MET A 263 -2.83 -16.01 27.95
CA MET A 263 -1.62 -15.30 27.50
C MET A 263 -1.93 -13.88 27.00
N ARG A 264 -3.20 -13.54 26.79
CA ARG A 264 -3.61 -12.23 26.24
C ARG A 264 -3.50 -11.13 27.29
N ASN A 265 -2.29 -10.61 27.47
CA ASN A 265 -1.99 -9.48 28.33
C ASN A 265 -1.23 -8.38 27.56
N TYR A 266 -0.93 -7.26 28.24
CA TYR A 266 -0.26 -6.11 27.62
C TYR A 266 1.16 -6.44 27.13
N VAL A 267 1.92 -7.20 27.93
CA VAL A 267 3.30 -7.61 27.60
C VAL A 267 3.33 -8.51 26.38
N ALA A 268 2.45 -9.51 26.31
CA ALA A 268 2.33 -10.40 25.15
C ALA A 268 2.02 -9.62 23.87
N GLY A 269 1.13 -8.63 23.93
CA GLY A 269 0.85 -7.76 22.78
C GLY A 269 2.04 -6.90 22.36
N MET A 270 2.79 -6.34 23.31
CA MET A 270 4.06 -5.65 23.00
C MET A 270 5.08 -6.59 22.36
N CYS A 271 5.21 -7.82 22.85
CA CYS A 271 6.09 -8.83 22.27
C CYS A 271 5.69 -9.18 20.83
N VAL A 272 4.40 -9.48 20.58
CA VAL A 272 3.88 -9.76 19.23
C VAL A 272 4.21 -8.62 18.27
N ARG A 273 3.91 -7.38 18.67
CA ARG A 273 4.17 -6.18 17.85
C ARG A 273 5.66 -5.97 17.59
N THR A 274 6.50 -6.22 18.59
CA THR A 274 7.96 -6.11 18.43
C THR A 274 8.50 -7.17 17.48
N VAL A 275 8.04 -8.42 17.60
CA VAL A 275 8.42 -9.51 16.67
C VAL A 275 7.99 -9.18 15.24
N LEU A 276 6.79 -8.63 15.05
CA LEU A 276 6.32 -8.20 13.72
C LEU A 276 7.19 -7.09 13.12
N VAL A 277 7.61 -6.10 13.91
CA VAL A 277 8.53 -5.04 13.43
C VAL A 277 9.90 -5.62 13.10
N LEU A 278 10.43 -6.54 13.92
CA LEU A 278 11.71 -7.17 13.63
C LEU A 278 11.64 -8.03 12.36
N SER A 279 10.53 -8.74 12.15
CA SER A 279 10.38 -9.57 10.95
C SER A 279 10.23 -8.72 9.68
N THR A 280 9.55 -7.56 9.73
CA THR A 280 9.49 -6.67 8.55
C THR A 280 10.86 -6.11 8.20
N VAL A 281 11.70 -5.79 9.19
CA VAL A 281 13.10 -5.38 8.97
C VAL A 281 13.88 -6.48 8.26
N VAL A 282 13.78 -7.73 8.72
CA VAL A 282 14.46 -8.88 8.08
C VAL A 282 14.05 -9.00 6.60
N VAL A 283 12.76 -8.88 6.28
CA VAL A 283 12.29 -8.95 4.89
C VAL A 283 12.77 -7.74 4.08
N ALA A 284 12.71 -6.53 4.63
CA ALA A 284 13.14 -5.30 3.95
C ALA A 284 14.64 -5.31 3.63
N LEU A 285 15.47 -5.87 4.52
CA LEU A 285 16.90 -6.05 4.29
C LEU A 285 17.22 -7.16 3.29
N SER A 286 16.34 -8.17 3.17
CA SER A 286 16.52 -9.29 2.23
C SER A 286 16.13 -8.89 0.80
N PHE A 287 15.15 -8.00 0.64
CA PHE A 287 14.63 -7.55 -0.65
C PHE A 287 14.54 -6.01 -0.72
N PRO A 288 15.69 -5.30 -0.81
CA PRO A 288 15.74 -3.83 -0.76
C PRO A 288 15.32 -3.16 -2.09
N TYR A 289 14.34 -3.74 -2.80
CA TYR A 289 13.88 -3.27 -4.11
C TYR A 289 12.50 -2.61 -3.99
N PHE A 290 12.45 -1.35 -3.57
CA PHE A 290 11.21 -0.63 -3.29
C PHE A 290 10.13 -0.79 -4.39
N ALA A 291 10.48 -0.51 -5.66
CA ALA A 291 9.54 -0.58 -6.78
C ALA A 291 9.06 -2.01 -7.08
N LEU A 292 9.94 -3.02 -7.00
CA LEU A 292 9.58 -4.41 -7.27
C LEU A 292 8.71 -4.99 -6.15
N VAL A 293 8.99 -4.63 -4.90
CA VAL A 293 8.16 -4.99 -3.73
C VAL A 293 6.76 -4.39 -3.91
N MET A 294 6.64 -3.09 -4.20
CA MET A 294 5.34 -2.45 -4.51
C MET A 294 4.60 -3.12 -5.68
N ALA A 295 5.31 -3.44 -6.76
CA ALA A 295 4.71 -4.09 -7.92
C ALA A 295 4.20 -5.50 -7.58
N LEU A 296 4.93 -6.26 -6.76
CA LEU A 296 4.51 -7.56 -6.24
C LEU A 296 3.29 -7.43 -5.31
N LEU A 297 3.29 -6.42 -4.43
CA LEU A 297 2.17 -6.08 -3.57
C LEU A 297 0.90 -5.84 -4.37
N GLY A 298 0.98 -4.96 -5.37
CA GLY A 298 -0.16 -4.63 -6.20
C GLY A 298 -0.63 -5.78 -7.09
N SER A 299 0.30 -6.56 -7.66
CA SER A 299 -0.05 -7.68 -8.54
C SER A 299 -0.61 -8.88 -7.79
N VAL A 300 -0.09 -9.24 -6.61
CA VAL A 300 -0.61 -10.38 -5.83
C VAL A 300 -1.74 -9.93 -4.92
N PHE A 301 -1.41 -9.11 -3.93
CA PHE A 301 -2.31 -8.84 -2.81
C PHE A 301 -3.44 -7.93 -3.24
N THR A 302 -3.14 -6.81 -3.93
CA THR A 302 -4.20 -5.90 -4.34
C THR A 302 -5.10 -6.50 -5.41
N MET A 303 -4.60 -7.30 -6.38
CA MET A 303 -5.51 -8.00 -7.31
C MET A 303 -6.46 -8.96 -6.59
N LEU A 304 -5.98 -9.67 -5.57
CA LEU A 304 -6.82 -10.54 -4.76
C LEU A 304 -7.84 -9.74 -3.93
N VAL A 305 -7.37 -8.79 -3.13
CA VAL A 305 -8.17 -8.05 -2.13
C VAL A 305 -9.07 -6.99 -2.76
N ALA A 306 -8.63 -6.33 -3.82
CA ALA A 306 -9.38 -5.26 -4.46
C ALA A 306 -10.26 -5.74 -5.61
N LEU A 307 -9.84 -6.74 -6.39
CA LEU A 307 -10.59 -7.13 -7.60
C LEU A 307 -11.28 -8.50 -7.46
N ILE A 308 -10.52 -9.55 -7.16
CA ILE A 308 -11.01 -10.92 -7.25
C ILE A 308 -11.97 -11.24 -6.09
N LEU A 309 -11.54 -11.02 -4.85
CA LEU A 309 -12.30 -11.41 -3.65
C LEU A 309 -13.63 -10.64 -3.49
N PRO A 310 -13.73 -9.31 -3.71
CA PRO A 310 -15.00 -8.62 -3.61
C PRO A 310 -16.04 -9.17 -4.60
N CYS A 311 -15.66 -9.40 -5.85
CA CYS A 311 -16.52 -9.98 -6.87
C CYS A 311 -16.93 -11.41 -6.53
N ALA A 312 -15.98 -12.26 -6.17
CA ALA A 312 -16.25 -13.66 -5.83
C ALA A 312 -17.18 -13.79 -4.62
N CYS A 313 -16.92 -13.03 -3.56
CA CYS A 313 -17.76 -13.02 -2.37
C CYS A 313 -19.16 -12.46 -2.67
N TYR A 314 -19.26 -11.37 -3.42
CA TYR A 314 -20.55 -10.77 -3.78
C TYR A 314 -21.43 -11.74 -4.57
N LEU A 315 -20.87 -12.38 -5.60
CA LEU A 315 -21.60 -13.37 -6.40
C LEU A 315 -22.01 -14.61 -5.59
N SER A 316 -21.18 -15.03 -4.62
CA SER A 316 -21.53 -16.15 -3.73
C SER A 316 -22.68 -15.77 -2.78
N ILE A 317 -22.59 -14.61 -2.12
CA ILE A 317 -23.56 -14.16 -1.10
C ILE A 317 -24.92 -13.82 -1.73
N LYS A 318 -24.92 -13.21 -2.92
CA LYS A 318 -26.14 -12.71 -3.58
C LYS A 318 -26.59 -13.56 -4.77
N ARG A 319 -26.12 -14.81 -4.88
CA ARG A 319 -26.27 -15.70 -6.05
C ARG A 319 -27.63 -15.62 -6.78
N ASP A 320 -28.74 -15.63 -6.05
CA ASP A 320 -30.09 -15.70 -6.62
C ASP A 320 -30.70 -14.33 -6.96
N SER A 321 -30.02 -13.23 -6.65
CA SER A 321 -30.54 -11.86 -6.77
C SER A 321 -29.70 -10.95 -7.68
N VAL A 322 -28.58 -11.43 -8.23
CA VAL A 322 -27.70 -10.62 -9.09
C VAL A 322 -28.15 -10.72 -10.56
N PRO A 323 -28.38 -9.60 -11.26
CA PRO A 323 -28.71 -9.63 -12.68
C PRO A 323 -27.52 -10.09 -13.54
N LEU A 324 -27.80 -10.70 -14.69
CA LEU A 324 -26.78 -11.31 -15.56
C LEU A 324 -25.66 -10.34 -15.97
N TRP A 325 -25.99 -9.06 -16.26
CA TRP A 325 -24.98 -8.07 -16.65
C TRP A 325 -23.95 -7.82 -15.53
N GLU A 326 -24.39 -7.87 -14.28
CA GLU A 326 -23.55 -7.64 -13.11
C GLU A 326 -22.69 -8.89 -12.82
N VAL A 327 -23.24 -10.09 -13.07
CA VAL A 327 -22.48 -11.35 -13.09
C VAL A 327 -21.34 -11.26 -14.12
N VAL A 328 -21.66 -10.94 -15.38
CA VAL A 328 -20.66 -10.83 -16.46
C VAL A 328 -19.60 -9.79 -16.12
N PHE A 329 -19.99 -8.65 -15.55
CA PHE A 329 -19.06 -7.61 -15.15
C PHE A 329 -18.13 -8.06 -14.02
N CYS A 330 -18.65 -8.70 -12.96
CA CYS A 330 -17.84 -9.26 -11.88
C CYS A 330 -16.86 -10.34 -12.37
N ILE A 331 -17.31 -11.25 -13.25
CA ILE A 331 -16.46 -12.28 -13.85
C ILE A 331 -15.35 -11.65 -14.69
N THR A 332 -15.66 -10.59 -15.45
CA THR A 332 -14.65 -9.83 -16.22
C THR A 332 -13.60 -9.21 -15.31
N ILE A 333 -14.00 -8.59 -14.20
CA ILE A 333 -13.07 -8.03 -13.20
C ILE A 333 -12.17 -9.12 -12.60
N ILE A 334 -12.71 -10.31 -12.31
CA ILE A 334 -11.93 -11.45 -11.82
C ILE A 334 -10.87 -11.86 -12.84
N PHE A 335 -11.22 -11.98 -14.12
CA PHE A 335 -10.26 -12.33 -15.17
C PHE A 335 -9.18 -11.26 -15.37
N ILE A 336 -9.54 -9.98 -15.31
CA ILE A 336 -8.58 -8.86 -15.33
C ILE A 336 -7.61 -9.00 -14.16
N GLY A 337 -8.13 -9.21 -12.93
CA GLY A 337 -7.33 -9.39 -11.73
C GLY A 337 -6.38 -10.59 -11.84
N LEU A 338 -6.86 -11.73 -12.33
CA LEU A 338 -6.03 -12.93 -12.55
C LEU A 338 -4.93 -12.67 -13.58
N GLY A 339 -5.25 -12.04 -14.71
CA GLY A 339 -4.26 -11.69 -15.74
C GLY A 339 -3.16 -10.76 -15.19
N CYS A 340 -3.56 -9.70 -14.50
CA CYS A 340 -2.63 -8.77 -13.85
C CYS A 340 -1.79 -9.47 -12.77
N ALA A 341 -2.39 -10.36 -11.97
CA ALA A 341 -1.69 -11.10 -10.93
C ALA A 341 -0.63 -12.04 -11.50
N CYS A 342 -0.98 -12.87 -12.49
CA CYS A 342 -0.03 -13.80 -13.10
C CYS A 342 1.12 -13.06 -13.80
N VAL A 343 0.81 -12.09 -14.65
CA VAL A 343 1.80 -11.37 -15.46
C VAL A 343 2.69 -10.47 -14.58
N GLY A 344 2.09 -9.73 -13.65
CA GLY A 344 2.82 -8.85 -12.73
C GLY A 344 3.74 -9.63 -11.78
N SER A 345 3.23 -10.69 -11.14
CA SER A 345 4.01 -11.48 -10.18
C SER A 345 5.19 -12.18 -10.85
N TYR A 346 4.96 -12.82 -12.00
CA TYR A 346 6.02 -13.50 -12.75
C TYR A 346 7.15 -12.53 -13.12
N THR A 347 6.80 -11.34 -13.61
CA THR A 347 7.78 -10.35 -14.04
C THR A 347 8.55 -9.77 -12.85
N SER A 348 7.86 -9.39 -11.77
CA SER A 348 8.51 -8.84 -10.58
C SER A 348 9.45 -9.85 -9.92
N ILE A 349 9.03 -11.11 -9.77
CA ILE A 349 9.86 -12.17 -9.17
C ILE A 349 11.09 -12.44 -10.04
N ASN A 350 10.92 -12.53 -11.36
CA ASN A 350 12.06 -12.75 -12.26
C ASN A 350 13.08 -11.60 -12.21
N GLN A 351 12.63 -10.36 -12.11
CA GLN A 351 13.53 -9.21 -11.96
C GLN A 351 14.22 -9.17 -10.59
N MET A 352 13.54 -9.58 -9.52
CA MET A 352 14.13 -9.70 -8.19
C MET A 352 15.22 -10.79 -8.13
N ILE A 353 15.00 -11.93 -8.80
CA ILE A 353 15.97 -13.04 -8.85
C ILE A 353 17.11 -12.74 -9.84
N GLY A 354 16.79 -12.11 -10.96
CA GLY A 354 17.75 -11.79 -12.03
C GLY A 354 18.78 -10.73 -11.66
N GLY A 355 18.62 -10.06 -10.51
CA GLY A 355 19.55 -9.04 -10.03
C GLY A 355 19.60 -7.82 -10.92
N SER A 356 18.46 -7.13 -11.05
CA SER A 356 18.22 -5.83 -11.72
C SER A 356 18.86 -5.64 -13.10
#